data_AF-A0A0Q9A1C7-F1
#
_entry.id   AF-A0A0Q9A1C7-F1
#
_cell.length_a   1.000
_cell.length_b   1.000
_cell.length_c   1.000
_cell.angle_alpha   90.00
_cell.angle_beta   90.00
_cell.angle_gamma   90.00
#
_symmetry.space_group_name_H-M   'P 1'
#
loop_
_entity.id
_entity.type
_entity.pdbx_description
1 polymer ?
#
loop_
_entity_poly.entity_id
_entity_poly.type
_entity_poly.pdbx_seq_one_letter_code
_entity_poly.pdbx_strand_id
1 'polypeptide(L)'
;MKNYLILIILLFSVKSISQNDTKEKFQKNKYDLGISYFKKSDFVKALDQFSIASKIKPDNEIAQQALKKVDTLKEILRKDILAKVNGTWLMTGDKPDWTLSAKEDFKNKKVDKLIEVVQDKLLFYDQDRKSKVKTLTKTENIIYFNNDKSDSLYSAIILSDGKIWDCFLDENSKTIRAVNIAEKGENGIEKITDTNKEVYYIKVI
;
A
#
# COMPACT_ATOMS: atom_id res chain seq x y z
N MET A 1 -9.99 -53.39 -22.07
CA MET A 1 -10.02 -52.18 -21.20
C MET A 1 -8.67 -51.49 -21.01
N LYS A 2 -7.52 -52.05 -21.47
CA LYS A 2 -6.19 -51.44 -21.30
C LYS A 2 -5.88 -50.31 -22.30
N ASN A 3 -6.51 -50.33 -23.48
CA ASN A 3 -6.25 -49.35 -24.55
C ASN A 3 -6.97 -48.01 -24.37
N TYR A 4 -8.07 -47.96 -23.59
CA TYR A 4 -8.80 -46.72 -23.31
C TYR A 4 -8.11 -45.85 -22.24
N LEU A 5 -7.31 -46.46 -21.36
CA LEU A 5 -6.51 -45.75 -20.34
C LEU A 5 -5.43 -44.87 -20.98
N ILE A 6 -4.80 -45.31 -22.07
CA ILE A 6 -3.80 -44.53 -22.82
C ILE A 6 -4.44 -43.29 -23.45
N LEU A 7 -5.67 -43.43 -23.99
CA LEU A 7 -6.39 -42.30 -24.60
C LEU A 7 -6.77 -41.23 -23.57
N ILE A 8 -7.17 -41.65 -22.36
CA ILE A 8 -7.50 -40.74 -21.25
C ILE A 8 -6.25 -39.99 -20.78
N ILE A 9 -5.11 -40.67 -20.61
CA ILE A 9 -3.83 -40.03 -20.22
C ILE A 9 -3.39 -39.01 -21.27
N LEU A 10 -3.54 -39.33 -22.57
CA LEU A 10 -3.20 -38.41 -23.65
C LEU A 10 -4.05 -37.14 -23.60
N LEU A 11 -5.37 -37.27 -23.40
CA LEU A 11 -6.31 -36.13 -23.35
C LEU A 11 -6.09 -35.20 -22.14
N PHE A 12 -5.57 -35.71 -21.02
CA PHE A 12 -5.20 -34.88 -19.87
C PHE A 12 -3.92 -34.08 -20.09
N SER A 13 -2.94 -34.61 -20.85
CA SER A 13 -1.67 -33.91 -21.11
C SER A 13 -1.84 -32.66 -22.00
N VAL A 14 -2.78 -32.68 -22.96
CA VAL A 14 -2.99 -31.54 -23.90
C VAL A 14 -3.57 -30.30 -23.20
N LYS A 15 -4.39 -30.49 -22.15
CA LYS A 15 -5.00 -29.38 -21.40
C LYS A 15 -3.97 -28.58 -20.60
N SER A 16 -2.90 -29.23 -20.14
CA SER A 16 -1.84 -28.59 -19.35
C SER A 16 -0.94 -27.68 -20.19
N ILE A 17 -0.73 -27.98 -21.47
CA ILE A 17 0.16 -27.21 -22.35
C ILE A 17 -0.49 -25.88 -22.77
N SER A 18 -1.76 -25.89 -23.19
CA SER A 18 -2.47 -24.68 -23.65
C SER A 18 -2.71 -23.63 -22.54
N GLN A 19 -2.95 -24.07 -21.31
CA GLN A 19 -3.09 -23.15 -20.17
C GLN A 19 -1.74 -22.50 -19.79
N ASN A 20 -0.63 -23.18 -20.05
CA ASN A 20 0.71 -22.70 -19.73
C ASN A 20 1.11 -21.52 -20.63
N ASP A 21 0.85 -21.62 -21.94
CA ASP A 21 1.18 -20.58 -22.92
C ASP A 21 0.39 -19.28 -22.69
N THR A 22 -0.89 -19.42 -22.32
CA THR A 22 -1.76 -18.26 -22.08
C THR A 22 -1.29 -17.44 -20.88
N LYS A 23 -0.88 -18.10 -19.79
CA LYS A 23 -0.35 -17.45 -18.59
C LYS A 23 1.00 -16.78 -18.85
N GLU A 24 1.89 -17.42 -19.61
CA GLU A 24 3.18 -16.83 -20.01
C GLU A 24 3.01 -15.59 -20.87
N LYS A 25 2.13 -15.66 -21.88
CA LYS A 25 1.82 -14.50 -22.73
C LYS A 25 1.23 -13.36 -21.91
N PHE A 26 0.30 -13.65 -21.00
CA PHE A 26 -0.30 -12.64 -20.13
C PHE A 26 0.74 -12.01 -19.20
N GLN A 27 1.62 -12.81 -18.61
CA GLN A 27 2.72 -12.33 -17.76
C GLN A 27 3.67 -11.43 -18.52
N LYS A 28 4.10 -11.84 -19.72
CA LYS A 28 4.95 -11.03 -20.59
C LYS A 28 4.30 -9.70 -20.93
N ASN A 29 3.01 -9.70 -21.26
CA ASN A 29 2.26 -8.47 -21.53
C ASN A 29 2.27 -7.53 -20.30
N LYS A 30 2.01 -8.05 -19.11
CA LYS A 30 2.08 -7.27 -17.87
C LYS A 30 3.48 -6.70 -17.62
N TYR A 31 4.52 -7.49 -17.85
CA TYR A 31 5.90 -7.00 -17.76
C TYR A 31 6.20 -5.89 -18.76
N ASP A 32 5.84 -6.08 -20.03
CA ASP A 32 6.07 -5.10 -21.11
C ASP A 32 5.29 -3.79 -20.84
N LEU A 33 4.07 -3.89 -20.29
CA LEU A 33 3.29 -2.73 -19.87
C LEU A 33 3.94 -2.01 -18.68
N GLY A 34 4.49 -2.75 -17.71
CA GLY A 34 5.29 -2.18 -16.62
C GLY A 34 6.50 -1.39 -17.15
N ILE A 35 7.22 -1.93 -18.14
CA ILE A 35 8.32 -1.23 -18.82
C ILE A 35 7.84 0.05 -19.51
N SER A 36 6.68 0.01 -20.16
CA SER A 36 6.08 1.17 -20.82
C SER A 36 5.76 2.29 -19.83
N TYR A 37 5.12 1.97 -18.69
CA TYR A 37 4.86 2.94 -17.63
C TYR A 37 6.15 3.47 -16.98
N PHE A 38 7.13 2.59 -16.75
CA PHE A 38 8.44 2.98 -16.21
C PHE A 38 9.14 4.01 -17.10
N LYS A 39 9.14 3.80 -18.43
CA LYS A 39 9.71 4.76 -19.40
C LYS A 39 9.01 6.11 -19.41
N LYS A 40 7.74 6.16 -18.98
CA LYS A 40 6.95 7.39 -18.84
C LYS A 40 7.07 8.01 -17.44
N SER A 41 7.92 7.45 -16.58
CA SER A 41 8.07 7.83 -15.17
C SER A 41 6.78 7.68 -14.34
N ASP A 42 5.81 6.90 -14.82
CA ASP A 42 4.59 6.55 -14.07
C ASP A 42 4.90 5.35 -13.16
N PHE A 43 5.67 5.62 -12.10
CA PHE A 43 6.25 4.59 -11.24
C PHE A 43 5.20 3.79 -10.45
N VAL A 44 4.07 4.42 -10.09
CA VAL A 44 2.97 3.73 -9.41
C VAL A 44 2.35 2.68 -10.34
N LYS A 45 1.98 3.05 -11.57
CA LYS A 45 1.43 2.08 -12.53
C LYS A 45 2.44 1.04 -12.95
N ALA A 46 3.72 1.42 -13.07
CA ALA A 46 4.79 0.47 -13.36
C ALA A 46 4.89 -0.59 -12.25
N LEU A 47 4.90 -0.17 -10.97
CA LEU A 47 4.94 -1.03 -9.81
C LEU A 47 3.77 -2.02 -9.82
N ASP A 48 2.55 -1.56 -10.09
CA ASP A 48 1.37 -2.42 -10.18
C ASP A 48 1.51 -3.50 -11.26
N GLN A 49 1.97 -3.13 -12.46
CA GLN A 49 2.11 -4.11 -13.54
C GLN A 49 3.24 -5.13 -13.28
N PHE A 50 4.36 -4.71 -12.69
CA PHE A 50 5.43 -5.63 -12.30
C PHE A 50 5.01 -6.54 -11.14
N SER A 51 4.28 -6.02 -10.16
CA SER A 51 3.65 -6.80 -9.07
C SER A 51 2.79 -7.92 -9.65
N ILE A 52 1.88 -7.59 -10.58
CA ILE A 52 1.06 -8.60 -11.27
C ILE A 52 1.93 -9.61 -12.05
N ALA A 53 2.91 -9.14 -12.82
CA ALA A 53 3.80 -10.01 -13.60
C ALA A 53 4.58 -11.00 -12.72
N SER A 54 5.03 -10.58 -11.55
CA SER A 54 5.75 -11.45 -10.61
C SER A 54 4.88 -12.55 -10.00
N LYS A 55 3.55 -12.36 -9.93
CA LYS A 55 2.60 -13.31 -9.31
C LYS A 55 2.06 -14.39 -10.25
N ILE A 56 2.09 -14.18 -11.57
CA ILE A 56 1.43 -15.10 -12.53
C ILE A 56 2.15 -16.45 -12.64
N LYS A 57 3.48 -16.42 -12.80
CA LYS A 57 4.35 -17.61 -12.76
C LYS A 57 5.63 -17.25 -11.99
N PRO A 58 5.64 -17.39 -10.66
CA PRO A 58 6.73 -16.88 -9.81
C PRO A 58 8.11 -17.45 -10.12
N ASP A 59 8.17 -18.68 -10.64
CA ASP A 59 9.43 -19.42 -10.79
C ASP A 59 10.17 -19.13 -12.10
N ASN A 60 9.58 -18.35 -13.02
CA ASN A 60 10.22 -18.06 -14.30
C ASN A 60 11.02 -16.76 -14.30
N GLU A 61 11.85 -16.61 -15.33
CA GLU A 61 12.77 -15.47 -15.44
C GLU A 61 12.04 -14.12 -15.44
N ILE A 62 10.88 -14.03 -16.12
CA ILE A 62 10.08 -12.80 -16.19
C ILE A 62 9.61 -12.40 -14.79
N ALA A 63 9.14 -13.34 -13.96
CA ALA A 63 8.74 -13.04 -12.59
C ALA A 63 9.91 -12.57 -11.74
N GLN A 64 11.07 -13.22 -11.85
CA GLN A 64 12.26 -12.82 -11.10
C GLN A 64 12.76 -11.42 -11.50
N GLN A 65 12.70 -11.10 -12.80
CA GLN A 65 13.00 -9.75 -13.28
C GLN A 65 11.96 -8.74 -12.79
N ALA A 66 10.67 -9.07 -12.85
CA ALA A 66 9.58 -8.23 -12.36
C ALA A 66 9.71 -7.94 -10.86
N LEU A 67 10.05 -8.95 -10.05
CA LEU A 67 10.23 -8.80 -8.61
C LEU A 67 11.37 -7.82 -8.27
N LYS A 68 12.51 -7.92 -8.97
CA LYS A 68 13.60 -6.94 -8.83
C LYS A 68 13.15 -5.50 -9.15
N LYS A 69 12.29 -5.34 -10.16
CA LYS A 69 11.70 -4.04 -10.50
C LYS A 69 10.73 -3.55 -9.43
N VAL A 70 9.92 -4.44 -8.84
CA VAL A 70 9.04 -4.13 -7.70
C VAL A 70 9.85 -3.58 -6.53
N ASP A 71 10.91 -4.27 -6.13
CA ASP A 71 11.78 -3.85 -5.01
C ASP A 71 12.37 -2.45 -5.27
N THR A 72 12.94 -2.25 -6.45
CA THR A 72 13.53 -0.95 -6.84
C THR A 72 12.49 0.17 -6.85
N LEU A 73 11.30 -0.09 -7.39
CA LEU A 73 10.24 0.92 -7.47
C LEU A 73 9.66 1.26 -6.10
N LYS A 74 9.51 0.28 -5.21
CA LYS A 74 9.11 0.53 -3.82
C LYS A 74 10.09 1.48 -3.14
N GLU A 75 11.40 1.28 -3.28
CA GLU A 75 12.39 2.20 -2.71
C GLU A 75 12.29 3.63 -3.26
N ILE A 76 12.12 3.77 -4.58
CA ILE A 76 11.96 5.08 -5.22
C ILE A 76 10.70 5.79 -4.71
N LEU A 77 9.56 5.10 -4.74
CA LEU A 77 8.27 5.65 -4.32
C LEU A 77 8.23 5.98 -2.83
N ARG A 78 8.89 5.17 -1.98
CA ARG A 78 9.02 5.43 -0.54
C ARG A 78 9.82 6.69 -0.26
N LYS A 79 10.94 6.90 -0.96
CA LYS A 79 11.74 8.13 -0.85
C LYS A 79 10.94 9.36 -1.30
N ASP A 80 10.24 9.24 -2.42
CA ASP A 80 9.41 10.32 -2.98
C ASP A 80 8.27 10.71 -2.04
N ILE A 81 7.46 9.75 -1.59
CA ILE A 81 6.35 10.03 -0.68
C ILE A 81 6.86 10.60 0.65
N LEU A 82 7.95 10.07 1.21
CA LEU A 82 8.52 10.55 2.47
C LEU A 82 8.97 12.02 2.39
N ALA A 83 9.60 12.41 1.28
CA ALA A 83 9.97 13.80 1.03
C ALA A 83 8.74 14.72 0.95
N LYS A 84 7.66 14.26 0.32
CA LYS A 84 6.41 15.02 0.18
C LYS A 84 5.62 15.13 1.49
N VAL A 85 5.62 14.06 2.29
CA VAL A 85 4.88 14.02 3.57
C VAL A 85 5.64 14.66 4.73
N ASN A 86 6.90 15.05 4.58
CA ASN A 86 7.64 15.74 5.64
C ASN A 86 6.89 17.00 6.14
N GLY A 87 6.78 17.15 7.46
CA GLY A 87 6.09 18.25 8.14
C GLY A 87 4.97 17.80 9.10
N THR A 88 4.18 18.76 9.56
CA THR A 88 3.08 18.53 10.52
C THR A 88 1.75 18.36 9.81
N TRP A 89 0.96 17.39 10.28
CA TRP A 89 -0.33 16.98 9.74
C TRP A 89 -1.37 16.96 10.84
N LEU A 90 -2.54 17.54 10.56
CA LEU A 90 -3.67 17.60 11.49
C LEU A 90 -4.71 16.56 11.14
N MET A 91 -5.03 15.70 12.10
CA MET A 91 -6.06 14.68 11.95
C MET A 91 -7.46 15.31 11.99
N THR A 92 -8.16 15.31 10.86
CA THR A 92 -9.50 15.90 10.76
C THR A 92 -10.57 14.94 11.27
N GLY A 93 -10.42 13.64 11.01
CA GLY A 93 -11.33 12.63 11.52
C GLY A 93 -11.22 11.28 10.81
N ASP A 94 -12.28 10.51 10.93
CA ASP A 94 -12.48 9.18 10.31
C ASP A 94 -13.37 9.23 9.06
N LYS A 95 -13.82 10.43 8.68
CA LYS A 95 -14.69 10.69 7.55
C LYS A 95 -14.06 11.78 6.66
N PRO A 96 -14.37 11.80 5.35
CA PRO A 96 -13.95 12.87 4.47
C PRO A 96 -14.45 14.25 4.93
N ASP A 97 -13.59 15.27 4.80
CA ASP A 97 -13.86 16.65 5.26
C ASP A 97 -15.02 17.34 4.54
N TRP A 98 -15.45 16.83 3.38
CA TRP A 98 -16.61 17.36 2.65
C TRP A 98 -17.95 16.99 3.31
N THR A 99 -17.98 16.02 4.23
CA THR A 99 -19.22 15.60 4.91
C THR A 99 -19.61 16.58 6.03
N LEU A 100 -20.91 16.85 6.19
CA LEU A 100 -21.40 17.77 7.23
C LEU A 100 -21.06 17.29 8.65
N SER A 101 -21.22 16.00 8.91
CA SER A 101 -20.91 15.39 10.20
C SER A 101 -19.42 15.50 10.53
N ALA A 102 -18.50 15.29 9.58
CA ALA A 102 -17.08 15.48 9.82
C ALA A 102 -16.74 16.91 10.25
N LYS A 103 -17.37 17.91 9.63
CA LYS A 103 -17.14 19.33 9.97
C LYS A 103 -17.62 19.65 11.38
N GLU A 104 -18.79 19.15 11.76
CA GLU A 104 -19.35 19.36 13.11
C GLU A 104 -18.54 18.62 14.17
N ASP A 105 -18.24 17.33 13.95
CA ASP A 105 -17.41 16.50 14.82
C ASP A 105 -16.05 17.17 15.05
N PHE A 106 -15.42 17.66 13.97
CA PHE A 106 -14.14 18.35 14.04
C PHE A 106 -14.25 19.68 14.79
N LYS A 107 -15.28 20.51 14.55
CA LYS A 107 -15.44 21.81 15.22
C LYS A 107 -15.61 21.67 16.74
N ASN A 108 -16.26 20.60 17.18
CA ASN A 108 -16.56 20.36 18.59
C ASN A 108 -15.39 19.73 19.39
N LYS A 109 -14.32 19.29 18.72
CA LYS A 109 -13.11 18.80 19.40
C LYS A 109 -12.47 19.90 20.26
N LYS A 110 -12.00 19.52 21.45
CA LYS A 110 -11.21 20.39 22.35
C LYS A 110 -9.71 20.26 22.13
N VAL A 111 -9.28 19.11 21.59
CA VAL A 111 -7.88 18.75 21.37
C VAL A 111 -7.70 18.37 19.90
N ASP A 112 -6.67 18.91 19.28
CA ASP A 112 -6.20 18.53 17.95
C ASP A 112 -5.18 17.40 18.06
N LYS A 113 -5.34 16.36 17.25
CA LYS A 113 -4.34 15.30 17.10
C LYS A 113 -3.47 15.61 15.91
N LEU A 114 -2.16 15.72 16.14
CA LEU A 114 -1.17 16.06 15.14
C LEU A 114 -0.19 14.90 14.95
N ILE A 115 0.26 14.71 13.72
CA ILE A 115 1.39 13.84 13.38
C ILE A 115 2.44 14.70 12.70
N GLU A 116 3.66 14.64 13.19
CA GLU A 116 4.82 15.26 12.56
C GLU A 116 5.69 14.16 11.95
N VAL A 117 5.86 14.22 10.63
CA VAL A 117 6.74 13.32 9.89
C VAL A 117 8.09 13.99 9.76
N VAL A 118 9.11 13.41 10.37
CA VAL A 118 10.49 13.92 10.35
C VAL A 118 11.42 12.76 10.05
N GLN A 119 12.12 12.85 8.91
CA GLN A 119 13.02 11.78 8.44
C GLN A 119 12.27 10.43 8.39
N ASP A 120 12.70 9.45 9.17
CA ASP A 120 12.15 8.11 9.28
C ASP A 120 11.26 7.92 10.53
N LYS A 121 10.74 9.01 11.10
CA LYS A 121 9.96 8.99 12.35
C LYS A 121 8.61 9.69 12.24
N LEU A 122 7.67 9.20 13.03
CA LEU A 122 6.36 9.77 13.28
C LEU A 122 6.30 10.23 14.74
N LEU A 123 6.08 11.52 14.95
CA LEU A 123 5.87 12.11 16.27
C LEU A 123 4.40 12.48 16.40
N PHE A 124 3.73 11.92 17.41
CA PHE A 124 2.32 12.13 17.67
C PHE A 124 2.16 13.17 18.77
N TYR A 125 1.27 14.13 18.57
CA TYR A 125 1.01 15.16 19.56
C TYR A 125 -0.49 15.38 19.77
N ASP A 126 -0.82 15.75 21.00
CA ASP A 126 -2.10 16.33 21.35
C ASP A 126 -1.90 17.83 21.58
N GLN A 127 -2.70 18.67 20.93
CA GLN A 127 -2.66 20.12 21.07
C GLN A 127 -4.01 20.63 21.58
N ASP A 128 -4.02 21.27 22.75
CA ASP A 128 -5.23 21.92 23.25
C ASP A 128 -5.60 23.12 22.37
N ARG A 129 -6.85 23.21 21.94
CA ARG A 129 -7.28 24.25 20.99
C ARG A 129 -7.33 25.65 21.59
N LYS A 130 -7.55 25.76 22.89
CA LYS A 130 -7.68 27.04 23.61
C LYS A 130 -6.30 27.57 24.01
N SER A 131 -5.51 26.76 24.70
CA SER A 131 -4.19 27.16 25.20
C SER A 131 -3.09 27.02 24.16
N LYS A 132 -3.32 26.28 23.07
CA LYS A 132 -2.33 25.93 22.05
C LYS A 132 -1.13 25.14 22.58
N VAL A 133 -1.23 24.61 23.80
CA VAL A 133 -0.19 23.76 24.39
C VAL A 133 -0.13 22.45 23.62
N LYS A 134 1.02 22.20 22.98
CA LYS A 134 1.34 20.97 22.22
C LYS A 134 2.10 20.01 23.14
N THR A 135 1.58 18.79 23.30
CA THR A 135 2.15 17.74 24.15
C THR A 135 2.50 16.52 23.30
N LEU A 136 3.75 16.06 23.34
CA LEU A 136 4.18 14.84 22.66
C LEU A 136 3.59 13.63 23.36
N THR A 137 2.84 12.80 22.63
CA THR A 137 2.19 11.60 23.18
C THR A 137 2.93 10.33 22.81
N LYS A 138 3.51 10.27 21.61
CA LYS A 138 4.20 9.07 21.12
C LYS A 138 5.25 9.42 20.06
N THR A 139 6.27 8.59 19.95
CA THR A 139 7.22 8.61 18.83
C THR A 139 7.37 7.20 18.31
N GLU A 140 7.31 7.05 16.99
CA GLU A 140 7.47 5.77 16.31
C GLU A 140 8.41 5.90 15.11
N ASN A 141 9.14 4.84 14.80
CA ASN A 141 9.89 4.75 13.56
C ASN A 141 8.93 4.31 12.44
N ILE A 142 9.16 4.81 11.23
CA ILE A 142 8.42 4.40 10.03
C ILE A 142 8.95 3.03 9.61
N ILE A 143 8.12 2.01 9.80
CA ILE A 143 8.41 0.64 9.39
C ILE A 143 7.47 0.28 8.24
N TYR A 144 8.00 0.15 7.03
CA TYR A 144 7.19 -0.24 5.88
C TYR A 144 6.77 -1.71 5.97
N PHE A 145 5.49 -1.96 5.72
CA PHE A 145 4.95 -3.30 5.59
C PHE A 145 5.46 -3.96 4.31
N ASN A 146 6.12 -5.12 4.44
CA ASN A 146 6.73 -5.86 3.33
C ASN A 146 6.53 -7.38 3.50
N ASN A 147 5.32 -7.81 3.84
CA ASN A 147 5.06 -9.24 4.05
C ASN A 147 5.07 -10.03 2.72
N ASP A 148 4.54 -9.46 1.65
CA ASP A 148 4.61 -10.03 0.31
C ASP A 148 5.51 -9.16 -0.57
N LYS A 149 6.69 -9.65 -0.93
CA LYS A 149 7.62 -8.91 -1.80
C LYS A 149 6.96 -8.52 -3.12
N SER A 150 6.05 -9.36 -3.63
CA SER A 150 5.37 -9.16 -4.90
C SER A 150 4.15 -8.23 -4.82
N ASP A 151 3.75 -7.73 -3.65
CA ASP A 151 2.70 -6.70 -3.57
C ASP A 151 3.14 -5.34 -4.11
N SER A 152 2.18 -4.46 -4.42
CA SER A 152 2.44 -3.08 -4.82
C SER A 152 2.30 -2.08 -3.67
N LEU A 153 2.27 -2.56 -2.42
CA LEU A 153 2.14 -1.70 -1.24
C LEU A 153 3.48 -1.03 -0.93
N TYR A 154 3.64 0.21 -1.39
CA TYR A 154 4.86 0.99 -1.12
C TYR A 154 4.67 1.94 0.08
N SER A 155 3.46 2.43 0.30
CA SER A 155 3.08 3.39 1.35
C SER A 155 2.57 2.75 2.64
N ALA A 156 2.33 1.43 2.64
CA ALA A 156 1.84 0.73 3.82
C ALA A 156 2.91 0.70 4.93
N ILE A 157 2.53 1.11 6.14
CA ILE A 157 3.39 1.11 7.33
C ILE A 157 2.74 0.30 8.45
N ILE A 158 3.56 -0.32 9.29
CA ILE A 158 3.11 -1.00 10.51
C ILE A 158 3.48 -0.16 11.73
N LEU A 159 2.49 0.13 12.57
CA LEU A 159 2.68 0.84 13.83
C LEU A 159 2.94 -0.14 14.98
N SER A 160 3.42 0.37 16.10
CA SER A 160 3.76 -0.43 17.28
C SER A 160 2.56 -1.14 17.93
N ASP A 161 1.34 -0.71 17.59
CA ASP A 161 0.08 -1.33 18.03
C ASP A 161 -0.35 -2.50 17.12
N GLY A 162 0.48 -2.84 16.13
CA GLY A 162 0.23 -3.93 15.19
C GLY A 162 -0.64 -3.56 13.99
N LYS A 163 -1.21 -2.35 13.94
CA LYS A 163 -2.04 -1.92 12.80
C LYS A 163 -1.20 -1.58 11.59
N ILE A 164 -1.68 -1.97 10.42
CA ILE A 164 -1.03 -1.71 9.13
C ILE A 164 -1.88 -0.71 8.36
N TRP A 165 -1.30 0.47 8.13
CA TRP A 165 -1.97 1.59 7.49
C TRP A 165 -1.39 1.83 6.11
N ASP A 166 -2.23 1.80 5.08
CA ASP A 166 -1.88 2.25 3.74
C ASP A 166 -2.21 3.73 3.57
N CYS A 167 -1.22 4.51 3.15
CA CYS A 167 -1.26 5.97 3.18
C CYS A 167 -1.31 6.55 1.77
N PHE A 168 -2.40 7.21 1.43
CA PHE A 168 -2.63 7.86 0.15
C PHE A 168 -2.48 9.37 0.29
N LEU A 169 -1.45 9.93 -0.34
CA LEU A 169 -1.24 11.38 -0.40
C LEU A 169 -1.94 11.94 -1.65
N ASP A 170 -2.78 12.96 -1.45
CA ASP A 170 -3.22 13.86 -2.52
C ASP A 170 -2.42 15.16 -2.43
N GLU A 171 -1.50 15.34 -3.37
CA GLU A 171 -0.63 16.51 -3.45
C GLU A 171 -1.39 17.80 -3.75
N ASN A 172 -2.51 17.73 -4.49
CA ASN A 172 -3.28 18.91 -4.87
C ASN A 172 -4.02 19.50 -3.67
N SER A 173 -4.68 18.62 -2.90
CA SER A 173 -5.44 19.03 -1.72
C SER A 173 -4.59 19.09 -0.45
N LYS A 174 -3.32 18.65 -0.52
CA LYS A 174 -2.42 18.48 0.64
C LYS A 174 -3.08 17.68 1.75
N THR A 175 -3.73 16.58 1.37
CA THR A 175 -4.40 15.67 2.30
C THR A 175 -3.79 14.29 2.25
N ILE A 176 -3.81 13.60 3.40
CA ILE A 176 -3.47 12.19 3.49
C ILE A 176 -4.72 11.44 3.94
N ARG A 177 -5.08 10.40 3.19
CA ARG A 177 -6.01 9.37 3.63
C ARG A 177 -5.22 8.14 4.05
N ALA A 178 -5.33 7.74 5.30
CA ALA A 178 -4.76 6.49 5.80
C ALA A 178 -5.88 5.46 5.98
N VAL A 179 -5.69 4.25 5.47
CA VAL A 179 -6.66 3.15 5.55
C VAL A 179 -6.00 1.98 6.30
N ASN A 180 -6.63 1.51 7.37
CA ASN A 180 -6.17 0.32 8.08
C ASN A 180 -6.51 -0.92 7.25
N ILE A 181 -5.52 -1.57 6.67
CA ILE A 181 -5.69 -2.70 5.73
C ILE A 181 -5.49 -4.06 6.40
N ALA A 182 -4.81 -4.12 7.53
CA ALA A 182 -4.50 -5.37 8.23
C ALA A 182 -4.02 -5.11 9.66
N GLU A 183 -4.11 -6.11 10.51
CA GLU A 183 -3.57 -6.08 11.87
C GLU A 183 -2.64 -7.28 12.10
N LYS A 184 -1.53 -7.05 12.80
CA LYS A 184 -0.59 -8.08 13.22
C LYS A 184 -1.02 -8.61 14.59
N GLY A 185 -1.65 -9.78 14.59
CA GLY A 185 -1.99 -10.54 15.80
C GLY A 185 -0.92 -11.57 16.17
N GLU A 186 -1.21 -12.37 17.19
CA GLU A 186 -0.33 -13.45 17.66
C GLU A 186 -0.11 -14.53 16.59
N ASN A 187 -1.13 -14.78 15.77
CA ASN A 187 -1.13 -15.82 14.73
C ASN A 187 -0.63 -15.34 13.36
N GLY A 188 -0.18 -14.09 13.25
CA GLY A 188 0.30 -13.50 12.00
C GLY A 188 -0.47 -12.26 11.55
N ILE A 189 -0.55 -12.04 10.24
CA ILE A 189 -1.21 -10.87 9.65
C ILE A 189 -2.65 -11.21 9.26
N GLU A 190 -3.61 -10.49 9.83
CA GLU A 190 -5.03 -10.59 9.54
C GLU A 190 -5.45 -9.42 8.65
N LYS A 191 -5.89 -9.70 7.42
CA LYS A 191 -6.35 -8.66 6.50
C LYS A 191 -7.76 -8.21 6.83
N ILE A 192 -8.00 -6.91 6.74
CA ILE A 192 -9.34 -6.31 6.90
C ILE A 192 -9.93 -6.09 5.50
N THR A 193 -11.09 -6.69 5.23
CA THR A 193 -11.74 -6.63 3.90
C THR A 193 -12.92 -5.67 3.82
N ASP A 194 -13.69 -5.53 4.91
CA ASP A 194 -15.02 -4.89 4.83
C ASP A 194 -15.22 -3.76 5.87
N THR A 195 -14.37 -3.65 6.88
CA THR A 195 -14.51 -2.72 8.01
C THR A 195 -13.26 -1.89 8.24
N ASN A 196 -12.59 -1.53 7.14
CA ASN A 196 -11.37 -0.74 7.18
C ASN A 196 -11.62 0.61 7.86
N LYS A 197 -10.90 0.85 8.96
CA LYS A 197 -10.87 2.17 9.60
C LYS A 197 -10.10 3.12 8.72
N GLU A 198 -10.62 4.31 8.52
CA GLU A 198 -9.95 5.37 7.78
C GLU A 198 -9.62 6.54 8.70
N VAL A 199 -8.55 7.26 8.39
CA VAL A 199 -8.19 8.51 9.05
C VAL A 199 -7.73 9.50 8.01
N TYR A 200 -8.18 10.74 8.15
CA TYR A 200 -7.89 11.84 7.25
C TYR A 200 -7.01 12.88 7.93
N TYR A 201 -6.04 13.40 7.18
CA TYR A 201 -5.12 14.43 7.63
C TYR A 201 -5.00 15.56 6.62
N ILE A 202 -4.82 16.77 7.11
CA ILE A 202 -4.49 17.96 6.32
C ILE A 202 -3.14 18.52 6.73
N LYS A 203 -2.34 19.01 5.77
CA LYS A 203 -1.03 19.59 6.09
C LYS A 203 -1.20 20.91 6.84
N VAL A 204 -0.50 21.04 7.97
CA VAL A 204 -0.43 22.30 8.72
C VAL A 204 0.58 23.20 8.00
N ILE A 205 0.15 24.42 7.63
CA ILE A 205 0.97 25.44 6.96
C ILE A 205 1.86 26.13 7.99
#